data_AF-A0A4Y2IAY2-F1
#
_entry.id   AF-A0A4Y2IAY2-F1
#
_cell.length_a   1.000
_cell.length_b   1.000
_cell.length_c   1.000
_cell.angle_alpha   90.00
_cell.angle_beta   90.00
_cell.angle_gamma   90.00
#
_symmetry.space_group_name_H-M   'P 1'
#
loop_
_entity.id
_entity.type
_entity.pdbx_description
1 polymer ?
#
loop_
_entity_poly.entity_id
_entity_poly.type
_entity_poly.pdbx_seq_one_letter_code
_entity_poly.pdbx_strand_id
1 'polypeptide(L)'
;MGLNRVFIVGANLNGITDTDLFFLSEANHKVVLVVNEEGNEAIAVAFKVLALSRALMKKPKITIDHLFKFVIYNTENNLILFTGTVDEL
;
A
#
# COMPACT_ATOMS: atom_id res chain seq x y z
N MET A 1 16.77 3.59 10.21
CA MET A 1 16.08 4.91 10.09
C MET A 1 16.45 5.92 11.19
N GLY A 2 17.42 5.66 12.08
CA GLY A 2 18.07 6.68 12.93
C GLY A 2 17.19 7.42 13.96
N LEU A 3 15.89 7.13 14.02
CA LEU A 3 14.89 7.87 14.80
C LEU A 3 14.84 7.38 16.26
N ASN A 4 15.94 7.47 16.98
CA ASN A 4 16.07 6.86 18.32
C ASN A 4 15.70 7.82 19.46
N ARG A 5 15.97 9.13 19.29
CA ARG A 5 15.85 10.12 20.37
C ARG A 5 14.42 10.32 20.89
N VAL A 6 13.42 10.07 20.06
CA VAL A 6 12.01 10.24 20.44
C VAL A 6 11.53 9.15 21.41
N PHE A 7 12.23 8.02 21.50
CA PHE A 7 11.84 6.85 22.33
C PHE A 7 12.57 6.76 23.68
N ILE A 8 13.33 7.80 24.07
CA ILE A 8 14.09 7.82 25.32
C ILE A 8 13.78 9.08 26.14
N VAL A 9 13.99 9.00 27.46
CA VAL A 9 13.89 10.17 28.36
C VAL A 9 14.82 11.30 27.89
N GLY A 10 14.33 12.54 27.88
CA GLY A 10 15.01 13.67 27.27
C GLY A 10 14.73 13.84 25.76
N ALA A 11 13.68 13.19 25.25
CA ALA A 11 13.10 13.51 23.95
C ALA A 11 12.60 14.96 23.96
N ASN A 12 12.98 15.74 22.95
CA ASN A 12 12.48 17.10 22.82
C ASN A 12 11.07 17.05 22.20
N LEU A 13 10.05 17.20 23.03
CA LEU A 13 8.64 17.23 22.66
C LEU A 13 7.98 18.57 23.03
N ASN A 14 8.75 19.66 23.01
CA ASN A 14 8.32 20.98 23.48
C ASN A 14 7.17 21.59 22.65
N GLY A 15 6.89 21.05 21.46
CA GLY A 15 5.69 21.40 20.68
C GLY A 15 4.40 20.71 21.17
N ILE A 16 4.50 19.77 22.12
CA ILE A 16 3.38 19.00 22.67
C ILE A 16 3.25 19.27 24.18
N THR A 17 4.36 19.37 24.91
CA THR A 17 4.38 19.52 26.37
C THR A 17 5.60 20.30 26.84
N ASP A 18 5.47 21.06 27.94
CA ASP A 18 6.55 21.89 28.51
C ASP A 18 7.53 21.11 29.42
N THR A 19 7.48 19.77 29.42
CA THR A 19 8.34 18.91 30.26
C THR A 19 9.10 17.87 29.46
N ASP A 20 10.38 17.70 29.80
CA ASP A 20 11.32 16.78 29.13
C ASP A 20 11.16 15.31 29.59
N LEU A 21 10.15 15.02 30.41
CA LEU A 21 9.89 13.68 30.96
C LEU A 21 9.14 12.77 29.98
N PHE A 22 8.47 13.35 28.98
CA PHE A 22 7.71 12.58 28.00
C PHE A 22 8.61 12.07 26.87
N PHE A 23 8.35 10.85 26.46
CA PHE A 23 8.94 10.23 25.28
C PHE A 23 7.91 9.27 24.67
N LEU A 24 8.12 8.90 23.42
CA LEU A 24 7.28 7.92 22.74
C LEU A 24 7.61 6.52 23.27
N SER A 25 6.65 5.87 23.91
CA SER A 25 6.84 4.50 24.40
C SER A 25 6.74 3.47 23.28
N GLU A 26 5.81 3.66 22.35
CA GLU A 26 5.48 2.69 21.31
C GLU A 26 4.88 3.40 20.08
N ALA A 27 5.17 2.88 18.88
CA ALA A 27 4.60 3.35 17.63
C ALA A 27 4.11 2.14 16.82
N ASN A 28 2.79 1.97 16.76
CA ASN A 28 2.16 0.85 16.07
C ASN A 28 1.59 1.27 14.72
N HIS A 29 1.97 0.54 13.67
CA HIS A 29 1.43 0.72 12.32
C HIS A 29 0.87 -0.62 11.82
N LYS A 30 -0.44 -0.67 11.58
CA LYS A 30 -1.14 -1.85 11.07
C LYS A 30 -1.82 -1.49 9.75
N VAL A 31 -1.66 -2.37 8.76
CA VAL A 31 -2.26 -2.25 7.43
C VAL A 31 -2.95 -3.55 7.08
N VAL A 32 -4.09 -3.45 6.40
CA VAL A 32 -4.81 -4.58 5.80
C VAL A 32 -5.02 -4.26 4.33
N LEU A 33 -4.57 -5.15 3.45
CA LEU A 33 -4.84 -5.09 2.01
C LEU A 33 -5.66 -6.31 1.64
N VAL A 34 -6.83 -6.07 1.04
CA VAL A 34 -7.70 -7.13 0.50
C VAL A 34 -7.70 -6.97 -1.01
N VAL A 35 -7.31 -8.04 -1.71
CA VAL A 35 -7.37 -8.11 -3.17
C VAL A 35 -8.51 -9.04 -3.54
N ASN A 36 -9.48 -8.52 -4.29
CA ASN A 36 -10.62 -9.28 -4.80
C ASN A 36 -10.94 -8.85 -6.25
N GLU A 37 -11.84 -9.60 -6.88
CA GLU A 37 -12.30 -9.37 -8.25
C GLU A 37 -13.17 -8.10 -8.37
N GLU A 38 -13.62 -7.52 -7.26
CA GLU A 38 -14.46 -6.32 -7.27
C GLU A 38 -13.65 -5.03 -7.34
N GLY A 39 -12.35 -5.04 -7.04
CA GLY A 39 -11.54 -3.83 -6.88
C GLY A 39 -11.51 -2.89 -8.10
N ASN A 40 -11.82 -3.41 -9.30
CA ASN A 40 -12.06 -2.68 -10.56
C ASN A 40 -12.59 -3.63 -11.68
N GLU A 41 -12.48 -4.94 -11.49
CA GLU A 41 -12.76 -5.98 -12.50
C GLU A 41 -14.26 -6.19 -12.74
N ALA A 42 -15.13 -6.05 -11.74
CA ALA A 42 -16.58 -6.09 -11.94
C ALA A 42 -17.06 -5.03 -12.97
N ILE A 43 -16.47 -3.84 -12.94
CA ILE A 43 -16.77 -2.75 -13.89
C ILE A 43 -16.18 -3.08 -15.27
N ALA A 44 -14.92 -3.53 -15.34
CA ALA A 44 -14.25 -3.88 -16.59
C ALA A 44 -14.84 -5.11 -17.31
N VAL A 45 -15.36 -6.10 -16.57
CA VAL A 45 -16.07 -7.27 -17.12
C VAL A 45 -17.37 -6.85 -17.81
N ALA A 46 -18.14 -5.93 -17.19
CA ALA A 46 -19.33 -5.36 -17.82
C ALA A 46 -19.00 -4.65 -19.14
N PHE A 47 -17.93 -3.83 -19.19
CA PHE A 47 -17.47 -3.17 -20.42
C PHE A 47 -16.95 -4.15 -21.48
N LYS A 48 -16.27 -5.23 -21.08
CA LYS A 48 -15.76 -6.27 -21.99
C LYS A 48 -16.86 -7.03 -22.72
N VAL A 49 -17.97 -7.35 -22.03
CA VAL A 49 -19.13 -8.03 -22.64
C VAL A 49 -19.72 -7.16 -23.76
N LEU A 50 -19.76 -5.83 -23.59
CA LEU A 50 -20.16 -4.90 -24.65
C LEU A 50 -19.16 -4.81 -25.82
N ALA A 51 -17.86 -4.97 -25.56
CA ALA A 51 -16.78 -4.80 -26.56
C ALA A 51 -16.37 -6.09 -27.30
N LEU A 52 -16.68 -7.28 -26.78
CA LEU A 52 -16.34 -8.60 -27.35
C LEU A 52 -16.99 -8.90 -28.71
N SER A 53 -17.80 -7.99 -29.24
CA SER A 53 -18.25 -7.99 -30.63
C SER A 53 -17.15 -7.65 -31.65
N ARG A 54 -15.92 -7.30 -31.24
CA ARG A 54 -14.85 -6.88 -32.17
C ARG A 54 -13.47 -7.55 -31.92
N ALA A 55 -13.08 -8.40 -32.87
CA ALA A 55 -11.75 -8.87 -33.29
C ALA A 55 -10.74 -9.43 -32.25
N LEU A 56 -10.31 -10.70 -32.43
CA LEU A 56 -9.29 -11.38 -31.63
C LEU A 56 -7.86 -10.89 -31.93
N MET A 57 -7.31 -10.07 -31.05
CA MET A 57 -5.87 -9.83 -30.94
C MET A 57 -5.33 -10.66 -29.77
N LYS A 58 -4.32 -11.52 -29.99
CA LYS A 58 -3.69 -12.31 -28.90
C LYS A 58 -2.99 -11.34 -27.94
N LYS A 59 -3.55 -11.17 -26.74
CA LYS A 59 -2.95 -10.36 -25.66
C LYS A 59 -1.84 -11.14 -24.95
N PRO A 60 -0.77 -10.48 -24.48
CA PRO A 60 0.24 -11.13 -23.65
C PRO A 60 -0.42 -11.66 -22.37
N LYS A 61 -0.07 -12.91 -21.99
CA LYS A 61 -0.52 -13.54 -20.75
C LYS A 61 0.55 -13.33 -19.69
N ILE A 62 0.15 -12.73 -18.56
CA ILE A 62 0.98 -12.62 -17.36
C ILE A 62 0.31 -13.44 -16.27
N THR A 63 1.08 -14.25 -15.57
CA THR A 63 0.62 -15.08 -14.46
C THR A 63 1.52 -14.77 -13.27
N ILE A 64 0.90 -14.40 -12.14
CA ILE A 64 1.56 -14.04 -10.89
C ILE A 64 1.22 -15.13 -9.88
N ASP A 65 1.91 -16.26 -10.00
CA ASP A 65 1.77 -17.49 -9.20
C ASP A 65 3.05 -17.82 -8.41
N HIS A 66 3.85 -16.79 -8.13
CA HIS A 66 5.12 -16.85 -7.41
C HIS A 66 5.32 -15.57 -6.60
N LEU A 67 6.37 -15.53 -5.76
CA LEU A 67 6.70 -14.38 -4.91
C LEU A 67 6.74 -13.09 -5.71
N PHE A 68 6.01 -12.07 -5.26
CA PHE A 68 5.94 -10.79 -5.97
C PHE A 68 5.95 -9.61 -5.00
N LYS A 69 6.20 -8.42 -5.56
CA LYS A 69 6.11 -7.15 -4.86
C LYS A 69 5.01 -6.31 -5.49
N PHE A 70 4.32 -5.52 -4.66
CA PHE A 70 3.30 -4.60 -5.13
C PHE A 70 3.58 -3.20 -4.62
N VAL A 71 3.10 -2.22 -5.38
CA VAL A 71 3.06 -0.81 -5.00
C VAL A 71 1.69 -0.27 -5.38
N ILE A 72 0.97 0.30 -4.41
CA ILE A 72 -0.22 1.11 -4.67
C ILE A 72 0.25 2.55 -4.66
N TYR A 73 0.09 3.23 -5.79
CA TYR A 73 0.70 4.53 -6.03
C TYR A 73 -0.36 5.53 -6.51
N ASN A 74 -0.35 6.72 -5.92
CA ASN A 74 -1.14 7.85 -6.36
C ASN A 74 -0.36 8.60 -7.44
N THR A 75 -0.86 8.56 -8.67
CA THR A 75 -0.25 9.19 -9.85
C THR A 75 -0.38 10.71 -9.89
N GLU A 76 -1.40 11.27 -9.23
CA GLU A 76 -1.63 12.72 -9.21
C GLU A 76 -0.61 13.42 -8.31
N ASN A 77 -0.35 12.83 -7.14
CA ASN A 77 0.51 13.42 -6.12
C ASN A 77 1.93 12.82 -6.08
N ASN A 78 2.20 11.80 -6.90
CA ASN A 78 3.46 11.07 -6.92
C ASN A 78 3.82 10.45 -5.55
N LEU A 79 2.87 9.72 -4.96
CA LEU A 79 3.01 9.16 -3.61
C LEU A 79 2.78 7.65 -3.61
N ILE A 80 3.64 6.93 -2.90
CA ILE A 80 3.42 5.52 -2.57
C ILE A 80 2.45 5.46 -1.39
N LEU A 81 1.26 4.90 -1.61
CA LEU A 81 0.25 4.68 -0.59
C LEU A 81 0.53 3.38 0.18
N PHE A 82 0.88 2.32 -0.55
CA PHE A 82 1.23 1.03 0.02
C PHE A 82 2.36 0.39 -0.78
N THR A 83 3.22 -0.34 -0.09
CA THR A 83 4.25 -1.19 -0.69
C THR A 83 4.38 -2.46 0.14
N GLY A 84 4.63 -3.58 -0.53
CA GLY A 84 4.72 -4.86 0.15
C GLY A 84 5.32 -5.94 -0.72
N THR A 85 5.66 -7.04 -0.05
CA THR A 85 6.07 -8.30 -0.67
C THR A 85 5.02 -9.35 -0.28
N VAL A 86 4.61 -10.17 -1.24
CA VAL A 86 3.81 -11.37 -1.02
C VAL A 86 4.78 -12.54 -1.17
N ASP A 87 5.09 -13.17 -0.05
CA ASP A 87 6.07 -14.25 0.07
C ASP A 87 5.44 -15.63 0.38
N GLU A 88 4.11 -15.67 0.53
CA GLU A 88 3.29 -16.88 0.68
C GLU A 88 1.99 -16.71 -0.10
N LEU A 89 1.53 -17.77 -0.78
CA LEU A 89 0.36 -17.78 -1.68
C LEU A 89 -0.71 -18.74 -1.20
#